data_AF-A0A936WHL2-F1
#
_entry.id   AF-A0A936WHL2-F1
#
_cell.length_a   1.000
_cell.length_b   1.000
_cell.length_c   1.000
_cell.angle_alpha   90.00
_cell.angle_beta   90.00
_cell.angle_gamma   90.00
#
_symmetry.space_group_name_H-M   'P 1'
#
loop_
_entity.id
_entity.type
_entity.pdbx_description
1 polymer ?
#
loop_
_entity_poly.entity_id
_entity_poly.type
_entity_poly.pdbx_seq_one_letter_code
_entity_poly.pdbx_strand_id
1 'polypeptide(L)'
;MNAPDSGLKAYGHTPMSAMVVRQGFRETSTGEYAAVVKLPSAGRLVLALASQIPVFTECMGIKVNPSEKKDVSQGIAMTWLSEHMQTLAAGEPFTIRAALKNKKQTDLLANGSLRLRIVSARGGNVTLLPMQTDKH
;
A
#
# COMPACT_ATOMS: atom_id res chain seq x y z
N MET A 1 -7.31 -32.94 -13.73
CA MET A 1 -6.40 -31.79 -13.52
C MET A 1 -5.51 -32.17 -12.35
N ASN A 2 -4.25 -32.51 -12.62
CA ASN A 2 -3.37 -33.15 -11.63
C ASN A 2 -2.62 -32.08 -10.83
N ALA A 3 -2.71 -32.14 -9.51
CA ALA A 3 -1.89 -31.31 -8.62
C ALA A 3 -0.42 -31.80 -8.69
N PRO A 4 0.58 -30.90 -8.69
CA PRO A 4 1.99 -31.26 -8.75
C PRO A 4 2.48 -31.72 -7.38
N ASP A 5 1.91 -32.81 -6.84
CA ASP A 5 2.35 -33.44 -5.60
C ASP A 5 3.30 -34.61 -5.90
N SER A 6 4.49 -34.30 -6.44
CA SER A 6 5.59 -35.27 -6.50
C SER A 6 6.78 -34.74 -5.72
N GLY A 7 6.77 -34.93 -4.40
CA GLY A 7 8.01 -34.80 -3.60
C GLY A 7 7.86 -34.47 -2.13
N LEU A 8 6.75 -33.89 -1.67
CA LEU A 8 6.59 -33.48 -0.28
C LEU A 8 5.75 -34.50 0.50
N LYS A 9 6.42 -35.36 1.28
CA LYS A 9 5.76 -36.19 2.30
C LYS A 9 5.16 -35.29 3.37
N ALA A 10 3.87 -34.96 3.27
CA ALA A 10 3.12 -34.27 4.32
C ALA A 10 2.69 -35.27 5.42
N TYR A 11 3.64 -35.76 6.22
CA TYR A 11 3.30 -36.51 7.44
C TYR A 11 2.81 -35.52 8.52
N GLY A 12 1.51 -35.49 8.78
CA GLY A 12 0.93 -34.74 9.91
C GLY A 12 0.95 -33.21 9.79
N HIS A 13 1.28 -32.67 8.61
CA HIS A 13 1.30 -31.23 8.37
C HIS A 13 0.09 -30.81 7.54
N THR A 14 -0.60 -29.75 8.00
CA THR A 14 -1.66 -29.11 7.22
C THR A 14 -1.03 -28.45 5.99
N PRO A 15 -1.41 -28.83 4.76
CA PRO A 15 -0.86 -28.19 3.56
C PRO A 15 -1.25 -26.72 3.56
N MET A 16 -0.25 -25.84 3.58
CA MET A 16 -0.44 -24.41 3.39
C MET A 16 -0.14 -24.07 1.93
N SER A 17 -1.08 -23.38 1.26
CA SER A 17 -0.82 -22.84 -0.07
C SER A 17 0.28 -21.78 0.02
N ALA A 18 1.42 -22.02 -0.63
CA ALA A 18 2.53 -21.08 -0.69
C ALA A 18 2.58 -20.42 -2.08
N MET A 19 2.70 -19.10 -2.11
CA MET A 19 3.00 -18.36 -3.33
C MET A 19 4.52 -18.22 -3.44
N VAL A 20 5.11 -18.78 -4.50
CA VAL A 20 6.55 -18.67 -4.75
C VAL A 20 6.80 -17.52 -5.72
N VAL A 21 7.59 -16.53 -5.31
CA VAL A 21 7.97 -15.38 -6.15
C VAL A 21 9.48 -15.44 -6.40
N ARG A 22 9.88 -15.81 -7.64
CA ARG A 22 11.30 -16.05 -7.99
C ARG A 22 12.15 -14.79 -8.24
N GLN A 23 11.54 -13.61 -8.37
CA GLN A 23 12.23 -12.34 -8.67
C GLN A 23 11.84 -11.24 -7.66
N GLY A 24 11.70 -11.62 -6.39
CA GLY A 24 11.11 -10.73 -5.38
C GLY A 24 11.99 -9.55 -4.97
N PHE A 25 13.31 -9.69 -5.02
CA PHE A 25 14.23 -8.68 -4.49
C PHE A 25 14.85 -7.83 -5.59
N ARG A 26 14.72 -6.51 -5.44
CA ARG A 26 15.40 -5.53 -6.26
C ARG A 26 16.30 -4.67 -5.38
N GLU A 27 17.54 -4.46 -5.81
CA GLU A 27 18.44 -3.51 -5.15
C GLU A 27 17.95 -2.08 -5.41
N THR A 28 17.67 -1.33 -4.33
CA THR A 28 17.17 0.06 -4.40
C THR A 28 18.26 1.09 -4.12
N SER A 29 19.29 0.69 -3.37
CA SER A 29 20.54 1.41 -3.15
C SER A 29 21.63 0.39 -2.81
N THR A 30 22.91 0.78 -2.79
CA THR A 30 24.02 -0.15 -2.55
C THR A 30 23.81 -0.95 -1.25
N GLY A 31 23.53 -2.25 -1.38
CA GLY A 31 23.28 -3.14 -0.24
C GLY A 31 21.87 -3.13 0.35
N GLU A 32 20.95 -2.31 -0.17
CA GLU A 32 19.54 -2.30 0.24
C GLU A 32 18.67 -3.02 -0.80
N TYR A 33 17.90 -4.00 -0.34
CA TYR A 33 17.03 -4.81 -1.19
C TYR A 33 15.57 -4.67 -0.77
N ALA A 34 14.69 -4.43 -1.73
CA ALA A 34 13.26 -4.29 -1.51
C ALA A 34 12.47 -5.37 -2.26
N ALA A 35 11.37 -5.82 -1.65
CA ALA A 35 10.42 -6.75 -2.26
C ALA A 35 8.98 -6.30 -1.99
N VAL A 36 8.11 -6.46 -3.00
CA VAL A 36 6.67 -6.17 -2.88
C VAL A 36 5.92 -7.49 -2.74
N VAL A 37 5.24 -7.66 -1.61
CA VAL A 37 4.40 -8.83 -1.33
C VAL A 37 2.94 -8.41 -1.16
N LYS A 38 2.02 -9.21 -1.70
CA LYS A 38 0.59 -9.01 -1.47
C LYS A 38 0.22 -9.57 -0.11
N LEU A 39 -0.38 -8.74 0.73
CA LEU A 39 -0.89 -9.17 2.03
C LEU A 39 -2.23 -9.91 1.87
N PRO A 40 -2.52 -10.94 2.69
CA PRO A 40 -3.85 -11.50 2.80
C PRO A 40 -4.83 -10.44 3.34
N SER A 41 -6.13 -10.67 3.15
CA SER A 41 -7.17 -9.73 3.62
C SER A 41 -7.21 -9.57 5.14
N ALA A 42 -6.85 -10.63 5.89
CA ALA A 42 -6.71 -10.66 7.34
C ALA A 42 -5.94 -11.94 7.75
N GLY A 43 -5.51 -12.00 9.02
CA GLY A 43 -4.98 -13.23 9.63
C GLY A 43 -3.46 -13.22 9.77
N ARG A 44 -2.80 -14.31 9.35
CA ARG A 44 -1.34 -14.49 9.48
C ARG A 44 -0.72 -14.73 8.11
N LEU A 45 0.28 -13.92 7.77
CA LEU A 45 1.17 -14.15 6.64
C LEU A 45 2.47 -14.76 7.18
N VAL A 46 2.91 -15.87 6.59
CA VAL A 46 4.23 -16.44 6.85
C VAL A 46 5.05 -16.27 5.57
N LEU A 47 6.19 -15.61 5.70
CA LEU A 47 7.08 -15.28 4.59
C LEU A 47 8.43 -15.95 4.82
N ALA A 48 8.90 -16.71 3.83
CA ALA A 48 10.25 -17.24 3.78
C ALA A 48 11.02 -16.53 2.66
N LEU A 49 12.11 -15.89 3.02
CA LEU A 49 13.00 -15.15 2.14
C LEU A 49 14.27 -15.95 1.98
N ALA A 50 14.70 -16.17 0.75
CA ALA A 50 15.98 -16.82 0.46
C ALA A 50 16.62 -16.12 -0.74
N SER A 51 17.91 -15.82 -0.62
CA SER A 51 18.73 -15.33 -1.73
C SER A 51 20.08 -16.03 -1.73
N GLN A 52 20.63 -16.20 -2.92
CA GLN A 52 21.98 -16.71 -3.12
C GLN A 52 23.01 -15.59 -3.28
N ILE A 53 22.58 -14.38 -3.66
CA ILE A 53 23.43 -13.20 -3.82
C ILE A 53 22.63 -11.97 -3.38
N PRO A 54 22.87 -11.41 -2.17
CA PRO A 54 23.70 -11.96 -1.09
C PRO A 54 23.11 -13.27 -0.52
N VAL A 55 23.94 -14.11 0.10
CA VAL A 55 23.48 -15.37 0.72
C VAL A 55 22.73 -15.05 2.01
N PHE A 56 21.42 -15.31 2.04
CA PHE A 56 20.64 -15.26 3.29
C PHE A 56 19.39 -16.14 3.21
N THR A 57 18.88 -16.52 4.38
CA THR A 57 17.60 -17.22 4.52
C THR A 57 16.92 -16.76 5.79
N GLU A 58 15.73 -16.19 5.67
CA GLU A 58 15.00 -15.58 6.78
C GLU A 58 13.52 -15.93 6.73
N CYS A 59 12.92 -16.18 7.89
CA CYS A 59 11.52 -16.54 8.02
C CYS A 59 10.82 -15.58 8.98
N MET A 60 9.73 -14.96 8.54
CA MET A 60 8.99 -14.00 9.35
C MET A 60 7.48 -14.26 9.32
N GLY A 61 6.85 -14.07 10.48
CA GLY A 61 5.40 -14.14 10.64
C GLY A 61 4.82 -12.76 10.86
N ILE A 62 3.91 -12.33 9.98
CA ILE A 62 3.27 -11.02 10.02
C ILE A 62 1.79 -11.23 10.37
N LYS A 63 1.31 -10.55 11.42
CA LYS A 63 -0.13 -10.49 11.72
C LYS A 63 -0.75 -9.39 10.87
N VAL A 64 -1.70 -9.75 10.02
CA VAL A 64 -2.41 -8.84 9.12
C VAL A 64 -3.78 -8.57 9.70
N ASN A 65 -3.99 -7.32 10.11
CA ASN A 65 -5.31 -6.88 10.55
C ASN A 65 -6.25 -6.77 9.34
N PRO A 66 -7.54 -7.08 9.51
CA PRO A 66 -8.52 -6.89 8.45
C PRO A 66 -8.47 -5.45 7.97
N SER A 67 -8.43 -5.28 6.65
CA SER A 67 -8.62 -3.95 6.06
C SER A 67 -10.00 -3.45 6.49
N GLU A 68 -10.06 -2.27 7.10
CA GLU A 68 -11.33 -1.55 7.24
C GLU A 68 -11.89 -1.39 5.83
N LYS A 69 -12.95 -2.14 5.52
CA LYS A 69 -13.75 -1.91 4.33
C LYS A 69 -14.37 -0.53 4.50
N LYS A 70 -13.68 0.50 4.01
CA LYS A 70 -14.31 1.79 3.76
C LYS A 70 -15.36 1.54 2.72
N ASP A 71 -16.60 1.81 3.09
CA ASP A 71 -17.75 1.70 2.24
C ASP A 71 -17.54 2.64 1.04
N VAL A 72 -17.10 2.08 -0.09
CA VAL A 72 -16.81 2.82 -1.33
C VAL A 72 -18.11 3.36 -1.96
N SER A 73 -19.26 2.98 -1.41
CA SER A 73 -20.57 3.53 -1.80
C SER A 73 -20.70 5.04 -1.59
N GLN A 74 -19.80 5.67 -0.82
CA GLN A 74 -19.68 7.12 -0.68
C GLN A 74 -18.32 7.67 -1.16
N GLY A 75 -17.69 6.99 -2.12
CA GLY A 75 -16.45 7.48 -2.73
C GLY A 75 -16.65 8.81 -3.46
N ILE A 76 -15.83 9.81 -3.11
CA ILE A 76 -15.76 11.07 -3.83
C ILE A 76 -14.88 10.85 -5.07
N ALA A 77 -15.49 10.94 -6.25
CA ALA A 77 -14.76 10.90 -7.52
C ALA A 77 -14.11 12.26 -7.75
N MET A 78 -12.78 12.29 -7.73
CA MET A 78 -11.99 13.51 -7.78
C MET A 78 -10.91 13.41 -8.87
N THR A 79 -10.79 14.46 -9.69
CA THR A 79 -9.74 14.57 -10.71
C THR A 79 -8.75 15.66 -10.28
N TRP A 80 -7.48 15.30 -10.22
CA TRP A 80 -6.41 16.28 -10.00
C TRP A 80 -6.22 17.11 -11.27
N LEU A 81 -6.24 18.44 -11.13
CA LEU A 81 -6.09 19.36 -12.26
C LEU A 81 -4.63 19.76 -12.52
N SER A 82 -3.69 19.21 -11.75
CA SER A 82 -2.26 19.43 -11.91
C SER A 82 -1.64 18.28 -12.70
N GLU A 83 -1.18 18.55 -13.91
CA GLU A 83 -0.54 17.54 -14.78
C GLU A 83 0.98 17.44 -14.60
N HIS A 84 1.57 18.28 -13.74
CA HIS A 84 3.02 18.41 -13.62
C HIS A 84 3.53 18.23 -12.19
N MET A 85 4.76 17.73 -12.08
CA MET A 85 5.52 17.68 -10.83
C MET A 85 5.77 19.11 -10.35
N GLN A 86 5.26 19.43 -9.16
CA GLN A 86 5.50 20.72 -8.52
C GLN A 86 6.63 20.61 -7.51
N THR A 87 7.66 21.45 -7.67
CA THR A 87 8.69 21.64 -6.66
C THR A 87 8.22 22.73 -5.71
N LEU A 88 8.06 22.39 -4.43
CA LEU A 88 7.60 23.32 -3.40
C LEU A 88 8.76 23.70 -2.49
N ALA A 89 8.94 24.99 -2.21
CA ALA A 89 9.87 25.45 -1.20
C ALA A 89 9.24 25.30 0.20
N ALA A 90 10.06 24.97 1.20
CA ALA A 90 9.59 24.82 2.57
C ALA A 90 9.05 26.15 3.11
N GLY A 91 7.83 26.14 3.65
CA GLY A 91 7.19 27.32 4.23
C GLY A 91 6.36 28.16 3.26
N GLU A 92 6.37 27.86 1.96
CA GLU A 92 5.51 28.54 1.00
C GLU A 92 4.11 27.92 0.93
N PRO A 93 3.05 28.73 0.86
CA PRO A 93 1.71 28.22 0.63
C PRO A 93 1.62 27.66 -0.78
N PHE A 94 1.04 26.47 -0.91
CA PHE A 94 0.78 25.86 -2.21
C PHE A 94 -0.70 25.50 -2.32
N THR A 95 -1.23 25.61 -3.53
CA THR A 95 -2.65 25.33 -3.81
C THR A 95 -2.77 24.11 -4.70
N ILE A 96 -3.50 23.09 -4.23
CA ILE A 96 -3.90 21.97 -5.09
C ILE A 96 -5.33 22.18 -5.52
N ARG A 97 -5.56 22.11 -6.84
CA ARG A 97 -6.91 22.15 -7.42
C ARG A 97 -7.36 20.76 -7.80
N ALA A 98 -8.57 20.42 -7.38
CA ALA A 98 -9.22 19.18 -7.72
C ALA A 98 -10.66 19.44 -8.14
N ALA A 99 -11.10 18.77 -9.20
CA ALA A 99 -12.48 18.84 -9.66
C ALA A 99 -13.28 17.66 -9.12
N LEU A 100 -14.53 17.92 -8.74
CA LEU A 100 -15.49 16.92 -8.29
C LEU A 100 -16.52 16.66 -9.38
N LYS A 101 -17.02 15.42 -9.42
CA LYS A 101 -17.94 15.01 -10.49
C LYS A 101 -19.36 15.55 -10.31
N ASN A 102 -19.84 15.73 -9.08
CA ASN A 102 -21.22 16.15 -8.81
C ASN A 102 -21.38 17.01 -7.54
N LYS A 103 -22.50 17.75 -7.45
CA LYS A 103 -22.82 18.62 -6.29
C LYS A 103 -22.96 17.86 -4.97
N LYS A 104 -23.53 16.63 -5.00
CA LYS A 104 -23.65 15.78 -3.80
C LYS A 104 -22.30 15.44 -3.18
N GLN A 105 -21.23 15.35 -3.98
CA GLN A 105 -19.87 15.14 -3.49
C GLN A 105 -19.28 16.40 -2.85
N THR A 106 -19.64 17.60 -3.33
CA THR A 106 -19.26 18.86 -2.68
C THR A 106 -19.82 18.97 -1.26
N ASP A 107 -21.06 18.53 -1.05
CA ASP A 107 -21.68 18.54 0.28
C ASP A 107 -21.00 17.53 1.24
N LEU A 108 -20.52 16.40 0.72
CA LEU A 108 -19.72 15.44 1.49
C LEU A 108 -18.35 16.01 1.91
N LEU A 109 -17.79 16.93 1.13
CA LEU A 109 -16.54 17.63 1.47
C LEU A 109 -16.72 18.70 2.55
N ALA A 110 -17.84 19.42 2.53
CA ALA A 110 -18.14 20.47 3.52
C ALA A 110 -18.11 19.94 4.96
N ASN A 111 -18.35 18.64 5.15
CA ASN A 111 -18.30 17.97 6.45
C ASN A 111 -16.89 17.55 6.89
N GLY A 112 -15.80 18.01 6.23
CA GLY A 112 -14.43 17.82 6.70
C GLY A 112 -13.88 16.40 6.55
N SER A 113 -14.41 15.63 5.58
CA SER A 113 -14.11 14.21 5.43
C SER A 113 -12.78 13.89 4.70
N LEU A 114 -12.09 14.91 4.16
CA LEU A 114 -10.84 14.70 3.43
C LEU A 114 -9.61 14.80 4.32
N ARG A 115 -8.67 13.89 4.08
CA ARG A 115 -7.33 13.93 4.65
C ARG A 115 -6.32 13.87 3.50
N LEU A 116 -5.37 14.79 3.51
CA LEU A 116 -4.22 14.73 2.63
C LEU A 116 -3.18 13.80 3.26
N ARG A 117 -2.88 12.69 2.57
CA ARG A 117 -1.84 11.76 3.00
C ARG A 117 -0.57 12.02 2.19
N ILE A 118 0.48 12.45 2.86
CA ILE A 118 1.81 12.62 2.26
C ILE A 118 2.63 11.36 2.59
N VAL A 119 3.19 10.73 1.57
CA VAL A 119 4.00 9.53 1.69
C VAL A 119 5.38 9.80 1.09
N SER A 120 6.43 9.52 1.85
CA SER A 120 7.80 9.56 1.34
C SER A 120 7.98 8.52 0.22
N ALA A 121 8.58 8.92 -0.91
CA ALA A 121 8.89 8.01 -2.01
C ALA A 121 9.86 6.88 -1.61
N ARG A 122 10.65 7.08 -0.55
CA ARG A 122 11.55 6.06 0.00
C ARG A 122 10.90 5.15 1.04
N GLY A 123 9.57 5.25 1.22
CA GLY A 123 8.85 4.58 2.29
C GLY A 123 9.07 5.23 3.65
N GLY A 124 8.36 4.74 4.66
CA GLY A 124 8.45 5.23 6.04
C GLY A 124 7.29 6.14 6.45
N ASN A 125 7.63 7.32 6.99
CA ASN A 125 6.68 8.21 7.65
C ASN A 125 5.53 8.63 6.74
N VAL A 126 4.33 8.54 7.31
CA VAL A 126 3.09 8.98 6.68
C VAL A 126 2.56 10.14 7.50
N THR A 127 2.48 11.31 6.87
CA THR A 127 1.84 12.47 7.49
C THR A 127 0.43 12.59 6.96
N LEU A 128 -0.54 12.57 7.88
CA LEU A 128 -1.94 12.81 7.57
C LEU A 128 -2.28 14.25 7.99
N LEU A 129 -2.59 15.09 7.02
CA LEU A 129 -3.02 16.46 7.25
C LEU A 129 -4.55 16.53 7.10
N PRO A 130 -5.29 16.96 8.13
CA PRO A 130 -6.71 17.24 7.97
C PRO A 130 -6.89 18.41 6.99
N MET A 131 -7.80 18.27 6.04
CA MET A 131 -8.16 19.38 5.16
C MET A 131 -9.39 20.08 5.72
N GLN A 132 -9.34 21.40 5.84
CA GLN A 132 -10.51 22.22 6.15
C GLN A 132 -10.97 22.94 4.89
N THR A 133 -12.28 23.03 4.70
CA THR A 133 -12.84 23.87 3.65
C THR A 133 -12.68 25.33 4.07
N ASP A 134 -12.12 26.14 3.19
CA ASP A 134 -12.08 27.58 3.41
C ASP A 134 -13.51 28.13 3.37
N LYS A 135 -13.90 28.88 4.40
CA LYS A 135 -15.23 29.53 4.47
C LYS A 135 -15.04 30.94 3.95
N HIS A 136 -15.31 31.14 2.66
CA HIS A 136 -15.46 32.47 2.06
C HIS A 136 -16.91 32.93 2.11
#